data_AF-D8G2C1-F1
#
_entry.id   AF-D8G2C1-F1
#
_cell.length_a   1.000
_cell.length_b   1.000
_cell.length_c   1.000
_cell.angle_alpha   90.00
_cell.angle_beta   90.00
_cell.angle_gamma   90.00
#
_symmetry.space_group_name_H-M   'P 1'
#
loop_
_entity.id
_entity.type
_entity.pdbx_description
1 polymer ?
#
loop_
_entity_poly.entity_id
_entity_poly.type
_entity_poly.pdbx_seq_one_letter_code
_entity_poly.pdbx_strand_id
1 'polypeptide(L)'
;MSNNFPAVLLILDVDVVMGTNSQTWQQYAKAGSCYVPEVVFEEMEFLADEADSDREKLAREFLRFFPASGWQVTDALETHPNLEPAVGGNQSKHTRMVVAIAQCVYGFALENPESLVVFVCNNQSLLKRMQALGLGNLCGITAAMLSQWAKRGEQPMPVTQKLQNLMRSQTSKKPSQQTRLQTGNTSFGKTDISNGKLPTRSGKTDLSSGKLPTRGVSTMKTTGGTTGISKNNSSGSTFSKTGASGGHPGSRQKTSASKRHDDEVQYEGINYRPKMTSAPRGPGILSHLINGLGALFFLTLAIGIAWRGVQPQSFNQFWQQKVVPILPQQVKQFVK
;
A
#
# COMPACT_ATOMS: atom_id res chain seq x y z
N MET A 1 -1.52 20.03 -23.64
CA MET A 1 -1.79 18.58 -23.62
C MET A 1 -1.31 18.08 -22.26
N SER A 2 -2.21 17.82 -21.33
CA SER A 2 -1.87 17.25 -20.02
C SER A 2 -1.32 15.85 -20.23
N ASN A 3 -0.09 15.59 -19.79
CA ASN A 3 0.50 14.25 -19.79
C ASN A 3 -0.35 13.37 -18.86
N ASN A 4 -1.26 12.59 -19.44
CA ASN A 4 -2.27 11.83 -18.72
C ASN A 4 -1.71 10.49 -18.23
N PHE A 5 -0.60 10.52 -17.48
CA PHE A 5 -0.09 9.33 -16.81
C PHE A 5 -0.90 9.09 -15.54
N PRO A 6 -1.32 7.85 -15.26
CA PRO A 6 -1.95 7.51 -13.99
C PRO A 6 -1.09 7.95 -12.81
N ALA A 7 -1.71 8.54 -11.79
CA ALA A 7 -1.01 8.86 -10.56
C ALA A 7 -0.50 7.58 -9.88
N VAL A 8 0.66 7.65 -9.25
CA VAL A 8 1.22 6.55 -8.45
C VAL A 8 0.99 6.88 -6.98
N LEU A 9 0.28 5.99 -6.29
CA LEU A 9 -0.03 6.10 -4.86
C LEU A 9 0.70 4.97 -4.13
N LEU A 10 1.66 5.33 -3.27
CA LEU A 10 2.44 4.38 -2.47
C LEU A 10 1.76 4.22 -1.12
N ILE A 11 1.43 3.00 -0.71
CA ILE A 11 0.87 2.70 0.61
C ILE A 11 1.82 1.80 1.40
N LEU A 12 2.28 2.30 2.56
CA LEU A 12 3.41 1.71 3.29
C LEU A 12 2.95 0.92 4.53
N ASP A 13 3.52 -0.27 4.70
CA ASP A 13 3.38 -1.12 5.88
C ASP A 13 4.29 -0.65 7.05
N VAL A 14 3.96 -1.05 8.29
CA VAL A 14 4.72 -0.73 9.51
C VAL A 14 6.20 -1.10 9.35
N ASP A 15 6.48 -2.32 8.89
CA ASP A 15 7.85 -2.84 8.76
C ASP A 15 8.68 -2.03 7.76
N VAL A 16 8.04 -1.36 6.79
CA VAL A 16 8.72 -0.50 5.81
C VAL A 16 9.09 0.83 6.43
N VAL A 17 8.17 1.44 7.17
CA VAL A 17 8.41 2.69 7.89
C VAL A 17 9.48 2.48 8.95
N MET A 18 9.31 1.47 9.81
CA MET A 18 10.21 1.13 10.91
C MET A 18 11.57 0.58 10.46
N GLY A 19 11.64 -0.02 9.27
CA GLY A 19 12.89 -0.54 8.70
C GLY A 19 13.77 0.54 8.06
N THR A 20 13.37 1.80 8.09
CA THR A 20 14.05 2.91 7.39
C THR A 20 14.12 4.18 8.24
N ASN A 21 14.58 5.29 7.67
CA ASN A 21 14.83 6.56 8.37
C ASN A 21 14.30 7.77 7.59
N SER A 22 14.31 8.95 8.22
CA SER A 22 13.78 10.19 7.63
C SER A 22 14.36 10.53 6.25
N GLN A 23 15.66 10.33 6.04
CA GLN A 23 16.28 10.55 4.73
C GLN A 23 15.68 9.63 3.66
N THR A 24 15.39 8.39 4.01
CA THR A 24 14.78 7.42 3.09
C THR A 24 13.31 7.75 2.84
N TRP A 25 12.55 8.13 3.87
CA TRP A 25 11.16 8.55 3.73
C TRP A 25 11.01 9.76 2.80
N GLN A 26 11.89 10.76 2.92
CA GLN A 26 11.93 11.91 1.99
C GLN A 26 12.15 11.48 0.54
N GLN A 27 12.95 10.42 0.31
CA GLN A 27 13.20 9.92 -1.04
C GLN A 27 11.98 9.21 -1.62
N TYR A 28 11.19 8.50 -0.82
CA TYR A 28 10.00 7.78 -1.31
C TYR A 28 8.99 8.68 -2.01
N ALA A 29 8.84 9.94 -1.56
CA ALA A 29 7.97 10.92 -2.22
C ALA A 29 8.37 11.22 -3.69
N LYS A 30 9.60 10.89 -4.10
CA LYS A 30 10.04 11.01 -5.51
C LYS A 30 9.43 9.94 -6.41
N ALA A 31 9.00 8.81 -5.85
CA ALA A 31 8.42 7.70 -6.60
C ALA A 31 6.89 7.83 -6.74
N GLY A 32 6.22 8.53 -5.83
CA GLY A 32 4.78 8.76 -5.88
C GLY A 32 4.24 9.43 -4.61
N SER A 33 2.94 9.71 -4.58
CA SER A 33 2.26 10.23 -3.40
C SER A 33 2.22 9.15 -2.32
N CYS A 34 2.71 9.46 -1.12
CA CYS A 34 2.86 8.49 -0.04
C CYS A 34 1.67 8.52 0.92
N TYR A 35 1.18 7.32 1.24
CA TYR A 35 0.06 7.06 2.12
C TYR A 35 0.44 6.05 3.20
N VAL A 36 -0.16 6.22 4.37
CA VAL A 36 -0.02 5.32 5.50
C VAL A 36 -1.41 4.92 5.98
N PRO A 37 -1.72 3.62 6.13
CA PRO A 37 -2.97 3.19 6.73
C PRO A 37 -3.16 3.78 8.13
N GLU A 38 -4.39 4.12 8.55
CA GLU A 38 -4.71 4.62 9.90
C GLU A 38 -4.12 3.69 10.97
N VAL A 39 -4.28 2.36 10.81
CA VAL A 39 -3.74 1.36 11.75
C VAL A 39 -2.20 1.38 11.86
N VAL A 40 -1.49 1.74 10.78
CA VAL A 40 -0.03 1.88 10.81
C VAL A 40 0.32 3.16 11.57
N PHE A 41 -0.39 4.25 11.31
CA PHE A 41 -0.16 5.51 12.01
C PHE A 41 -0.43 5.39 13.52
N GLU A 42 -1.54 4.76 13.92
CA GLU A 42 -1.86 4.45 15.32
C GLU A 42 -0.78 3.57 15.97
N GLU A 43 -0.22 2.59 15.25
CA GLU A 43 0.89 1.77 15.78
C GLU A 43 2.16 2.61 15.97
N MET A 44 2.43 3.60 15.11
CA MET A 44 3.56 4.51 15.29
C MET A 44 3.37 5.41 16.52
N GLU A 45 2.16 5.89 16.79
CA GLU A 45 1.84 6.62 18.03
C GLU A 45 2.05 5.74 19.25
N PHE A 46 1.52 4.51 19.23
CA PHE A 46 1.70 3.55 20.31
C PHE A 46 3.19 3.24 20.59
N LEU A 47 3.99 3.00 19.55
CA LEU A 47 5.42 2.71 19.70
C LEU A 47 6.22 3.92 20.19
N ALA A 48 5.78 5.15 19.89
CA ALA A 48 6.43 6.36 20.36
C ALA A 48 6.22 6.63 21.86
N ASP A 49 5.22 5.98 22.47
CA ASP A 49 4.96 6.06 23.92
C ASP A 49 5.63 4.91 24.71
N GLU A 50 6.20 3.92 24.03
CA GLU A 50 6.91 2.80 24.65
C GLU A 50 8.27 3.26 25.21
N ALA A 51 8.70 2.73 26.36
CA ALA A 51 9.90 3.25 27.04
C ALA A 51 11.24 2.76 26.44
N ASP A 52 12.08 3.72 26.06
CA ASP A 52 13.52 3.65 25.81
C ASP A 52 13.96 2.52 24.86
N SER A 53 13.27 2.38 23.73
CA SER A 53 13.63 1.42 22.68
C SER A 53 14.11 2.12 21.40
N ASP A 54 14.94 1.44 20.60
CA ASP A 54 15.31 1.96 19.27
C ASP A 54 14.07 2.10 18.36
N ARG A 55 13.03 1.29 18.59
CA ARG A 55 11.74 1.40 17.92
C ARG A 55 11.02 2.70 18.30
N GLU A 56 11.00 3.05 19.59
CA GLU A 56 10.41 4.31 20.06
C GLU A 56 11.07 5.51 19.38
N LYS A 57 12.41 5.55 19.32
CA LYS A 57 13.15 6.65 18.69
C LYS A 57 12.78 6.82 17.21
N LEU A 58 12.72 5.72 16.47
CA LEU A 58 12.31 5.73 15.06
C LEU A 58 10.84 6.15 14.90
N ALA A 59 9.96 5.69 15.79
CA ALA A 59 8.55 6.08 15.78
C ALA A 59 8.37 7.58 16.04
N ARG A 60 9.04 8.13 17.05
CA ARG A 60 9.08 9.59 17.31
C ARG A 60 9.66 10.37 16.13
N GLU A 61 10.71 9.85 15.50
CA GLU A 61 11.29 10.48 14.32
C GLU A 61 10.30 10.54 13.16
N PHE A 62 9.57 9.44 12.91
CA PHE A 62 8.52 9.38 11.90
C PHE A 62 7.38 10.37 12.19
N LEU A 63 6.88 10.40 13.43
CA LEU A 63 5.80 11.32 13.82
C LEU A 63 6.23 12.79 13.73
N ARG A 64 7.51 13.09 13.96
CA ARG A 64 8.06 14.44 13.71
C ARG A 64 8.17 14.76 12.22
N PHE A 65 8.50 13.77 11.39
CA PHE A 65 8.62 13.91 9.94
C PHE A 65 7.27 14.10 9.26
N PHE A 66 6.25 13.35 9.69
CA PHE A 66 4.98 13.19 8.99
C PHE A 66 4.26 14.53 8.66
N PRO A 67 4.09 15.49 9.59
CA PRO A 67 3.33 16.72 9.32
C PRO A 67 3.90 17.60 8.20
N ALA A 68 5.23 17.56 8.01
CA ALA A 68 5.92 18.36 7.00
C ALA A 68 6.22 17.57 5.70
N SER A 69 5.89 16.27 5.68
CA SER A 69 6.28 15.37 4.60
C SER A 69 5.38 15.43 3.36
N GLY A 70 4.14 15.90 3.52
CA GLY A 70 3.10 15.79 2.50
C GLY A 70 2.51 14.38 2.36
N TRP A 71 2.90 13.43 3.22
CA TRP A 71 2.28 12.11 3.30
C TRP A 71 0.87 12.22 3.89
N GLN A 72 0.01 11.26 3.54
CA GLN A 72 -1.39 11.25 3.95
C GLN A 72 -1.73 9.98 4.73
N VAL A 73 -2.65 10.09 5.67
CA VAL A 73 -3.28 8.92 6.29
C VAL A 73 -4.47 8.49 5.42
N THR A 74 -4.71 7.20 5.30
CA THR A 74 -5.93 6.66 4.71
C THR A 74 -6.61 5.68 5.66
N ASP A 75 -7.93 5.82 5.77
CA ASP A 75 -8.84 4.98 6.55
C ASP A 75 -9.72 4.11 5.63
N ALA A 76 -9.41 4.07 4.33
CA ALA A 76 -10.09 3.21 3.37
C ALA A 76 -10.10 1.78 3.92
N LEU A 77 -11.24 1.11 3.84
CA LEU A 77 -11.40 -0.22 4.41
C LEU A 77 -12.42 -0.99 3.58
N GLU A 78 -11.98 -2.08 2.97
CA GLU A 78 -12.88 -2.99 2.26
C GLU A 78 -12.51 -4.44 2.54
N THR A 79 -13.52 -5.30 2.59
CA THR A 79 -13.35 -6.73 2.86
C THR A 79 -13.20 -7.53 1.58
N HIS A 80 -12.45 -8.63 1.65
CA HIS A 80 -12.31 -9.57 0.54
C HIS A 80 -12.14 -10.99 1.10
N PRO A 81 -12.79 -12.03 0.55
CA PRO A 81 -12.70 -13.40 1.08
C PRO A 81 -11.26 -13.92 1.22
N ASN A 82 -10.38 -13.61 0.25
CA ASN A 82 -8.95 -13.98 0.33
C ASN A 82 -8.14 -13.20 1.38
N LEU A 83 -8.68 -12.15 1.97
CA LEU A 83 -8.06 -11.36 3.05
C LEU A 83 -8.67 -11.68 4.41
N GLU A 84 -9.79 -12.40 4.47
CA GLU A 84 -10.41 -12.78 5.72
C GLU A 84 -9.45 -13.67 6.53
N PRO A 85 -9.38 -13.43 7.85
CA PRO A 85 -8.60 -14.30 8.71
C PRO A 85 -9.23 -15.70 8.78
N ALA A 86 -8.41 -16.71 9.05
CA ALA A 86 -8.92 -18.03 9.36
C ALA A 86 -9.86 -17.98 10.58
N VAL A 87 -11.08 -18.50 10.42
CA VAL A 87 -12.10 -18.51 11.47
C VAL A 87 -11.66 -19.44 12.62
N GLY A 88 -11.76 -18.97 13.87
CA GLY A 88 -11.69 -19.83 15.05
C GLY A 88 -10.38 -19.85 15.86
N GLY A 89 -9.52 -18.82 15.79
CA GLY A 89 -8.32 -18.74 16.62
C GLY A 89 -8.04 -17.36 17.22
N ASN A 90 -7.42 -17.34 18.41
CA ASN A 90 -6.85 -16.12 19.00
C ASN A 90 -5.70 -15.63 18.12
N GLN A 91 -5.97 -14.64 17.27
CA GLN A 91 -4.94 -14.03 16.44
C GLN A 91 -4.07 -13.08 17.27
N SER A 92 -2.77 -13.09 17.01
CA SER A 92 -1.85 -12.11 17.60
C SER A 92 -2.20 -10.67 17.17
N LYS A 93 -1.77 -9.67 17.95
CA LYS A 93 -1.88 -8.23 17.59
C LYS A 93 -1.36 -7.98 16.17
N HIS A 94 -0.17 -8.51 15.87
CA HIS A 94 0.48 -8.36 14.57
C HIS A 94 -0.34 -8.98 13.43
N THR A 95 -0.90 -10.18 13.63
CA THR A 95 -1.74 -10.83 12.61
C THR A 95 -2.98 -10.00 12.28
N ARG A 96 -3.64 -9.44 13.30
CA ARG A 96 -4.81 -8.56 13.10
C ARG A 96 -4.44 -7.29 12.34
N MET A 97 -3.31 -6.69 12.67
CA MET A 97 -2.79 -5.51 11.97
C MET A 97 -2.48 -5.80 10.50
N VAL A 98 -1.83 -6.93 10.20
CA VAL A 98 -1.56 -7.36 8.80
C VAL A 98 -2.85 -7.48 7.99
N VAL A 99 -3.91 -8.04 8.58
CA VAL A 99 -5.23 -8.13 7.92
C VAL A 99 -5.83 -6.75 7.70
N ALA A 100 -5.80 -5.88 8.72
CA ALA A 100 -6.32 -4.52 8.61
C ALA A 100 -5.60 -3.70 7.52
N ILE A 101 -4.28 -3.80 7.45
CA ILE A 101 -3.48 -3.16 6.39
C ILE A 101 -3.87 -3.70 5.02
N ALA A 102 -4.02 -5.02 4.87
CA ALA A 102 -4.38 -5.62 3.59
C ALA A 102 -5.77 -5.16 3.11
N GLN A 103 -6.75 -5.12 4.02
CA GLN A 103 -8.10 -4.63 3.75
C GLN A 103 -8.09 -3.13 3.39
N CYS A 104 -7.24 -2.35 4.07
CA CYS A 104 -7.08 -0.94 3.77
C CYS A 104 -6.51 -0.70 2.37
N VAL A 105 -5.44 -1.41 2.01
CA VAL A 105 -4.84 -1.35 0.67
C VAL A 105 -5.84 -1.75 -0.42
N TYR A 106 -6.64 -2.79 -0.15
CA TYR A 106 -7.67 -3.24 -1.08
C TYR A 106 -8.75 -2.18 -1.29
N GLY A 107 -9.32 -1.64 -0.19
CA GLY A 107 -10.30 -0.55 -0.25
C GLY A 107 -9.74 0.69 -0.95
N PHE A 108 -8.53 1.09 -0.61
CA PHE A 108 -7.85 2.25 -1.21
C PHE A 108 -7.65 2.09 -2.72
N ALA A 109 -7.36 0.88 -3.20
CA ALA A 109 -7.27 0.60 -4.62
C ALA A 109 -8.63 0.67 -5.33
N LEU A 110 -9.72 0.27 -4.68
CA LEU A 110 -11.08 0.40 -5.24
C LEU A 110 -11.54 1.85 -5.32
N GLU A 111 -11.17 2.69 -4.34
CA GLU A 111 -11.47 4.12 -4.33
C GLU A 111 -10.69 4.90 -5.41
N ASN A 112 -9.56 4.36 -5.88
CA ASN A 112 -8.65 5.02 -6.81
C ASN A 112 -8.48 4.23 -8.13
N PRO A 113 -9.56 3.94 -8.90
CA PRO A 113 -9.51 3.04 -10.05
C PRO A 113 -8.66 3.56 -11.22
N GLU A 114 -8.44 4.89 -11.29
CA GLU A 114 -7.68 5.54 -12.36
C GLU A 114 -6.22 5.82 -11.97
N SER A 115 -5.81 5.44 -10.76
CA SER A 115 -4.44 5.57 -10.23
C SER A 115 -3.84 4.20 -9.99
N LEU A 116 -2.52 4.08 -10.11
CA LEU A 116 -1.79 2.87 -9.72
C LEU A 116 -1.49 2.91 -8.22
N VAL A 117 -2.10 1.99 -7.46
CA VAL A 117 -1.77 1.74 -6.06
C VAL A 117 -0.62 0.75 -5.98
N VAL A 118 0.43 1.13 -5.24
CA VAL A 118 1.61 0.32 -5.00
C VAL A 118 1.72 0.06 -3.51
N PHE A 119 1.42 -1.17 -3.11
CA PHE A 119 1.59 -1.63 -1.74
C PHE A 119 3.06 -1.95 -1.47
N VAL A 120 3.63 -1.33 -0.45
CA VAL A 120 5.03 -1.48 -0.08
C VAL A 120 5.10 -2.30 1.19
N CYS A 121 5.59 -3.53 1.09
CA CYS A 121 5.61 -4.48 2.19
C CYS A 121 6.77 -5.48 2.01
N ASN A 122 7.38 -5.91 3.11
CA ASN A 122 8.46 -6.90 3.07
C ASN A 122 7.96 -8.34 3.29
N ASN A 123 6.70 -8.53 3.69
CA ASN A 123 6.08 -9.84 3.85
C ASN A 123 5.69 -10.45 2.49
N GLN A 124 6.50 -11.39 2.01
CA GLN A 124 6.31 -12.05 0.72
C GLN A 124 4.98 -12.80 0.60
N SER A 125 4.51 -13.41 1.69
CA SER A 125 3.23 -14.12 1.70
C SER A 125 2.06 -13.16 1.52
N LEU A 126 2.16 -11.98 2.14
CA LEU A 126 1.16 -10.93 1.98
C LEU A 126 1.19 -10.33 0.56
N LEU A 127 2.36 -10.04 0.01
CA LEU A 127 2.49 -9.56 -1.38
C LEU A 127 1.85 -10.53 -2.38
N LYS A 128 2.08 -11.84 -2.24
CA LYS A 128 1.44 -12.87 -3.07
C LYS A 128 -0.07 -12.87 -2.92
N ARG A 129 -0.58 -12.72 -1.69
CA ARG A 129 -2.01 -12.64 -1.41
C ARG A 129 -2.65 -11.40 -2.04
N MET A 130 -2.00 -10.24 -1.95
CA MET A 130 -2.47 -9.00 -2.58
C MET A 130 -2.50 -9.13 -4.11
N GLN A 131 -1.50 -9.79 -4.71
CA GLN A 131 -1.50 -10.06 -6.14
C GLN A 131 -2.67 -10.97 -6.57
N ALA A 132 -3.01 -11.96 -5.74
CA ALA A 132 -4.12 -12.89 -5.99
C ALA A 132 -5.51 -12.24 -5.93
N LEU A 133 -5.63 -11.00 -5.44
CA LEU A 133 -6.89 -10.23 -5.48
C LEU A 133 -7.27 -9.82 -6.91
N GLY A 134 -6.33 -9.83 -7.86
CA GLY A 134 -6.62 -9.61 -9.28
C GLY A 134 -6.95 -8.16 -9.66
N LEU A 135 -6.78 -7.18 -8.77
CA LEU A 135 -7.06 -5.78 -9.07
C LEU A 135 -6.13 -5.23 -10.17
N GLY A 136 -6.72 -4.61 -11.18
CA GLY A 136 -6.02 -4.10 -12.37
C GLY A 136 -5.05 -2.95 -12.07
N ASN A 137 -5.33 -2.19 -11.02
CA ASN A 137 -4.60 -0.99 -10.61
C ASN A 137 -3.80 -1.18 -9.30
N LEU A 138 -3.58 -2.41 -8.85
CA LEU A 138 -2.82 -2.72 -7.64
C LEU A 138 -1.62 -3.63 -7.95
N CYS A 139 -0.47 -3.31 -7.34
CA CYS A 139 0.66 -4.22 -7.22
C CYS A 139 1.35 -4.08 -5.87
N GLY A 140 2.16 -5.08 -5.53
CA GLY A 140 3.02 -5.07 -4.36
C GLY A 140 4.50 -5.03 -4.74
N ILE A 141 5.31 -4.29 -3.98
CA ILE A 141 6.78 -4.26 -4.06
C ILE A 141 7.40 -4.29 -2.66
N THR A 142 8.69 -4.61 -2.57
CA THR A 142 9.44 -4.53 -1.30
C THR A 142 9.98 -3.13 -1.04
N ALA A 143 10.34 -2.86 0.22
CA ALA A 143 11.02 -1.61 0.58
C ALA A 143 12.33 -1.40 -0.21
N ALA A 144 13.09 -2.48 -0.43
CA ALA A 144 14.32 -2.43 -1.21
C ALA A 144 14.09 -2.00 -2.66
N MET A 145 13.04 -2.52 -3.30
CA MET A 145 12.64 -2.12 -4.66
C MET A 145 12.21 -0.65 -4.70
N LEU A 146 11.42 -0.20 -3.72
CA LEU A 146 11.04 1.20 -3.62
C LEU A 146 12.25 2.12 -3.41
N SER A 147 13.19 1.74 -2.54
CA SER A 147 14.41 2.52 -2.30
C SER A 147 15.28 2.62 -3.55
N GLN A 148 15.41 1.56 -4.33
CA GLN A 148 16.13 1.61 -5.62
C GLN A 148 15.42 2.53 -6.60
N TRP A 149 14.10 2.42 -6.71
CA TRP A 149 13.29 3.28 -7.56
C TRP A 149 13.42 4.76 -7.17
N ALA A 150 13.25 5.09 -5.89
CA ALA A 150 13.34 6.46 -5.39
C ALA A 150 14.73 7.08 -5.58
N LYS A 151 15.80 6.27 -5.53
CA LYS A 151 17.19 6.73 -5.66
C LYS A 151 17.65 6.83 -7.11
N ARG A 152 17.27 5.88 -7.96
CA ARG A 152 17.79 5.74 -9.33
C ARG A 152 16.79 6.11 -10.42
N GLY A 153 15.52 6.25 -10.09
CA GLY A 153 14.44 6.40 -11.07
C GLY A 153 14.08 5.11 -11.80
N GLU A 154 14.71 3.99 -11.47
CA GLU A 154 14.46 2.68 -12.07
C GLU A 154 13.15 2.08 -11.52
N GLN A 155 12.08 2.17 -12.30
CA GLN A 155 10.76 1.65 -11.90
C GLN A 155 10.78 0.11 -11.80
N PRO A 156 10.24 -0.47 -10.71
CA PRO A 156 10.19 -1.91 -10.57
C PRO A 156 9.29 -2.57 -11.63
N MET A 157 9.66 -3.78 -12.06
CA MET A 157 8.90 -4.54 -13.07
C MET A 157 7.40 -4.70 -12.76
N PRO A 158 6.96 -5.00 -11.53
CA PRO A 158 5.52 -5.07 -11.23
C PRO A 158 4.79 -3.74 -11.47
N VAL A 159 5.45 -2.62 -11.20
CA VAL A 159 4.91 -1.26 -11.38
C VAL A 159 4.79 -0.94 -12.86
N THR A 160 5.86 -1.13 -13.63
CA THR A 160 5.85 -0.83 -15.08
C THR A 160 4.81 -1.65 -15.83
N GLN A 161 4.68 -2.94 -15.50
CA GLN A 161 3.67 -3.83 -16.10
C GLN A 161 2.24 -3.36 -15.79
N LYS A 162 1.94 -3.03 -14.52
CA LYS A 162 0.60 -2.56 -14.14
C LYS A 162 0.27 -1.20 -14.73
N LEU A 163 1.23 -0.27 -14.75
CA LEU A 163 1.04 1.04 -15.33
C LEU A 163 0.71 0.96 -16.82
N GLN A 164 1.43 0.12 -17.57
CA GLN A 164 1.14 -0.12 -18.99
C GLN A 164 -0.26 -0.71 -19.21
N ASN A 165 -0.68 -1.66 -18.37
CA ASN A 165 -2.02 -2.25 -18.46
C ASN A 165 -3.10 -1.20 -18.19
N LEU A 166 -2.92 -0.37 -17.16
CA LEU A 166 -3.85 0.69 -16.80
C LEU A 166 -4.00 1.72 -17.94
N MET A 167 -2.87 2.14 -18.53
CA MET A 167 -2.88 3.04 -19.68
C MET A 167 -3.61 2.44 -20.90
N ARG A 168 -3.45 1.15 -21.17
CA ARG A 168 -4.18 0.45 -22.25
C ARG A 168 -5.68 0.36 -21.97
N SER A 169 -6.08 0.13 -20.72
CA SER A 169 -7.49 0.10 -20.35
C SER A 169 -8.16 1.47 -20.50
N GLN A 170 -7.46 2.55 -20.18
CA GLN A 170 -8.00 3.91 -20.31
C GLN A 170 -8.21 4.35 -21.77
N THR A 171 -7.38 3.91 -22.72
CA THR A 171 -7.55 4.28 -24.14
C THR A 171 -8.76 3.59 -24.80
N SER A 172 -9.24 2.48 -24.23
CA SER A 172 -10.40 1.73 -24.73
C SER A 172 -11.77 2.27 -24.29
N LYS A 173 -11.84 3.15 -23.29
CA LYS A 173 -13.10 3.70 -22.75
C LYS A 173 -13.68 4.90 -23.53
N LYS A 174 -13.24 5.17 -24.77
CA LYS A 174 -13.78 6.26 -25.59
C LYS A 174 -15.10 5.82 -26.26
N PRO A 175 -16.25 6.47 -25.98
CA PRO A 175 -17.53 6.03 -26.53
C PRO A 175 -17.60 6.37 -28.02
N SER A 176 -17.50 5.34 -28.86
CA SER A 176 -18.01 5.36 -30.22
C SER A 176 -19.29 4.52 -30.26
N GLN A 177 -20.35 5.06 -29.66
CA GLN A 177 -21.72 4.68 -29.99
C GLN A 177 -22.54 5.96 -30.16
N GLN A 178 -22.51 6.49 -31.38
CA GLN A 178 -23.67 7.16 -31.93
C GLN A 178 -24.79 6.10 -32.00
N THR A 179 -25.64 6.06 -30.98
CA THR A 179 -26.97 5.47 -31.10
C THR A 179 -27.73 6.33 -32.12
N ARG A 180 -27.63 5.93 -33.39
CA ARG A 180 -28.48 6.44 -34.46
C ARG A 180 -29.90 6.01 -34.12
N LEU A 181 -30.71 6.97 -33.67
CA LEU A 181 -32.17 6.88 -33.68
C LEU A 181 -32.60 6.48 -35.10
N GLN A 182 -32.97 5.21 -35.28
CA GLN A 182 -33.82 4.81 -36.39
C GLN A 182 -35.24 4.68 -35.85
N THR A 183 -35.92 5.82 -35.90
CA THR A 183 -37.37 5.90 -35.99
C THR A 183 -37.80 5.17 -37.26
N GLY A 184 -38.55 4.08 -37.11
CA GLY A 184 -39.16 3.32 -38.20
C GLY A 184 -40.45 2.69 -37.69
N ASN A 185 -41.57 3.38 -37.95
CA ASN A 185 -42.92 2.98 -37.59
C ASN A 185 -43.44 1.79 -38.42
N THR A 186 -44.49 1.15 -37.89
CA THR A 186 -45.47 0.23 -38.52
C THR A 186 -44.97 -1.21 -38.75
N SER A 187 -45.71 -2.28 -38.44
CA SER A 187 -47.16 -2.49 -38.42
C SER A 187 -47.56 -3.73 -37.59
N PHE A 188 -48.83 -3.75 -37.19
CA PHE A 188 -49.57 -4.86 -36.60
C PHE A 188 -49.62 -6.09 -37.51
N GLY A 189 -49.51 -7.29 -36.92
CA GLY A 189 -49.78 -8.56 -37.60
C GLY A 189 -49.91 -9.72 -36.62
N LYS A 190 -51.11 -10.30 -36.60
CA LYS A 190 -51.63 -11.38 -35.75
C LYS A 190 -51.18 -12.77 -36.27
N THR A 191 -51.34 -13.80 -35.41
CA THR A 191 -51.46 -15.26 -35.70
C THR A 191 -50.20 -15.96 -36.27
N ASP A 192 -49.84 -17.22 -35.99
CA ASP A 192 -50.58 -18.38 -35.48
C ASP A 192 -49.63 -19.50 -34.97
N ILE A 193 -50.25 -20.48 -34.34
CA ILE A 193 -49.75 -21.77 -33.82
C ILE A 193 -49.17 -22.69 -34.91
N SER A 194 -48.02 -23.33 -34.67
CA SER A 194 -47.70 -24.74 -35.07
C SER A 194 -46.36 -25.16 -34.43
N ASN A 195 -46.31 -26.13 -33.51
CA ASN A 195 -46.24 -27.59 -33.67
C ASN A 195 -45.17 -28.12 -34.64
N GLY A 196 -44.16 -28.82 -34.10
CA GLY A 196 -43.22 -29.68 -34.84
C GLY A 196 -41.85 -29.84 -34.16
N LYS A 197 -41.72 -30.71 -33.16
CA LYS A 197 -41.14 -32.08 -33.29
C LYS A 197 -39.61 -32.09 -33.46
N LEU A 198 -38.88 -32.30 -32.35
CA LEU A 198 -37.50 -32.81 -32.34
C LEU A 198 -37.43 -34.08 -31.47
N PRO A 199 -36.74 -35.14 -31.90
CA PRO A 199 -36.79 -36.43 -31.24
C PRO A 199 -35.80 -36.55 -30.07
N THR A 200 -36.31 -37.12 -28.99
CA THR A 200 -35.61 -37.77 -27.89
C THR A 200 -34.78 -38.97 -28.39
N ARG A 201 -33.52 -39.09 -27.94
CA ARG A 201 -32.84 -40.39 -27.85
C ARG A 201 -32.15 -40.51 -26.49
N SER A 202 -32.74 -41.40 -25.70
CA SER A 202 -32.23 -41.99 -24.46
C SER A 202 -31.11 -43.00 -24.77
N GLY A 203 -30.20 -43.21 -23.82
CA GLY A 203 -29.45 -44.47 -23.78
C GLY A 203 -28.14 -44.51 -22.99
N LYS A 204 -28.26 -44.88 -21.71
CA LYS A 204 -27.40 -45.79 -20.92
C LYS A 204 -26.02 -45.37 -20.38
N THR A 205 -25.99 -45.49 -19.06
CA THR A 205 -24.91 -45.83 -18.13
C THR A 205 -23.97 -46.93 -18.61
N ASP A 206 -22.69 -46.84 -18.23
CA ASP A 206 -21.95 -47.98 -17.65
C ASP A 206 -20.83 -47.50 -16.72
N LEU A 207 -20.81 -48.10 -15.53
CA LEU A 207 -19.70 -48.09 -14.58
C LEU A 207 -18.56 -48.93 -15.16
N SER A 208 -17.31 -48.49 -14.99
CA SER A 208 -16.20 -49.45 -14.86
C SER A 208 -15.07 -48.90 -14.01
N SER A 209 -14.91 -49.57 -12.86
CA SER A 209 -13.72 -49.68 -12.03
C SER A 209 -12.50 -50.22 -12.78
N GLY A 210 -11.31 -49.72 -12.44
CA GLY A 210 -10.02 -50.30 -12.82
C GLY A 210 -8.86 -49.52 -12.16
N LYS A 211 -8.48 -49.84 -10.93
CA LYS A 211 -7.34 -50.72 -10.56
C LYS A 211 -5.98 -50.17 -11.01
N LEU A 212 -5.31 -49.41 -10.13
CA LEU A 212 -3.88 -49.10 -10.22
C LEU A 212 -3.04 -50.22 -9.57
N PRO A 213 -1.98 -50.72 -10.22
CA PRO A 213 -0.99 -51.56 -9.57
C PRO A 213 0.14 -50.74 -8.94
N THR A 214 0.69 -51.35 -7.91
CA THR A 214 1.75 -50.92 -7.01
C THR A 214 3.14 -51.08 -7.65
N ARG A 215 4.07 -50.23 -7.20
CA ARG A 215 5.48 -50.55 -6.88
C ARG A 215 6.48 -50.71 -8.03
N GLY A 216 7.45 -49.79 -8.06
CA GLY A 216 8.71 -49.91 -8.79
C GLY A 216 9.79 -49.05 -8.14
N VAL A 217 10.51 -49.65 -7.18
CA VAL A 217 11.75 -49.13 -6.59
C VAL A 217 12.86 -49.41 -7.59
N SER A 218 13.55 -48.38 -8.07
CA SER A 218 14.77 -48.52 -8.87
C SER A 218 15.93 -47.88 -8.13
N THR A 219 16.69 -48.75 -7.46
CA THR A 219 18.05 -48.62 -7.00
C THR A 219 18.97 -48.19 -8.14
N MET A 220 19.73 -47.10 -7.99
CA MET A 220 20.90 -46.84 -8.82
C MET A 220 22.17 -46.88 -7.97
N LYS A 221 23.07 -47.76 -8.39
CA LYS A 221 24.40 -48.02 -7.86
C LYS A 221 25.37 -48.03 -9.05
N THR A 222 26.34 -47.12 -9.03
CA THR A 222 27.58 -47.10 -9.84
C THR A 222 28.50 -46.07 -9.14
N THR A 223 29.55 -46.40 -8.36
CA THR A 223 30.90 -46.92 -8.73
C THR A 223 31.42 -46.30 -10.03
N GLY A 224 32.57 -45.62 -10.14
CA GLY A 224 33.68 -45.24 -9.25
C GLY A 224 34.83 -44.62 -10.09
N GLY A 225 35.83 -43.99 -9.44
CA GLY A 225 37.18 -43.71 -10.01
C GLY A 225 37.58 -42.22 -10.08
N THR A 226 38.42 -41.71 -9.15
CA THR A 226 39.90 -41.41 -9.27
C THR A 226 40.26 -40.32 -10.30
N THR A 227 40.98 -39.22 -10.04
CA THR A 227 42.28 -39.00 -9.35
C THR A 227 42.60 -37.49 -9.21
N GLY A 228 43.50 -37.12 -8.27
CA GLY A 228 44.35 -35.90 -8.28
C GLY A 228 44.01 -34.91 -7.16
N ILE A 229 44.63 -34.91 -5.96
CA ILE A 229 46.01 -34.54 -5.60
C ILE A 229 46.50 -33.25 -6.27
N SER A 230 46.47 -32.14 -5.51
CA SER A 230 47.60 -31.20 -5.48
C SER A 230 47.67 -30.48 -4.12
N LYS A 231 48.89 -30.44 -3.59
CA LYS A 231 49.33 -29.88 -2.30
C LYS A 231 50.19 -28.63 -2.56
N ASN A 232 50.48 -27.91 -1.47
CA ASN A 232 51.58 -26.94 -1.24
C ASN A 232 51.30 -25.51 -1.71
N ASN A 233 51.71 -24.42 -1.03
CA ASN A 233 52.57 -24.16 0.15
C ASN A 233 52.31 -22.68 0.56
N SER A 234 52.13 -22.31 1.84
CA SER A 234 53.13 -21.97 2.87
C SER A 234 53.94 -20.68 2.65
N SER A 235 53.69 -19.69 3.51
CA SER A 235 54.63 -18.74 4.14
C SER A 235 53.81 -17.83 5.09
N GLY A 236 54.10 -17.58 6.36
CA GLY A 236 55.27 -17.83 7.20
C GLY A 236 55.90 -16.51 7.66
N SER A 237 55.55 -15.99 8.84
CA SER A 237 56.52 -15.24 9.68
C SER A 237 56.06 -15.09 11.14
N THR A 238 56.92 -15.62 12.00
CA THR A 238 57.07 -15.66 13.46
C THR A 238 57.42 -14.32 14.15
N PHE A 239 57.06 -14.21 15.44
CA PHE A 239 57.85 -13.85 16.67
C PHE A 239 56.86 -13.28 17.72
N SER A 240 56.88 -13.49 19.05
CA SER A 240 57.69 -14.27 20.01
C SER A 240 57.15 -14.01 21.44
N LYS A 241 57.08 -15.07 22.28
CA LYS A 241 57.56 -15.21 23.70
C LYS A 241 57.22 -14.08 24.71
N THR A 242 56.75 -14.26 25.95
CA THR A 242 57.04 -15.12 27.14
C THR A 242 56.04 -14.64 28.22
N GLY A 243 55.60 -15.31 29.28
CA GLY A 243 55.94 -16.56 29.97
C GLY A 243 55.37 -16.48 31.40
N ALA A 244 55.18 -17.64 32.05
CA ALA A 244 55.04 -17.89 33.51
C ALA A 244 53.86 -17.21 34.25
N SER A 245 53.27 -17.71 35.34
CA SER A 245 53.23 -18.98 36.10
C SER A 245 52.32 -18.70 37.30
N GLY A 246 51.67 -19.71 37.87
CA GLY A 246 51.19 -19.66 39.26
C GLY A 246 49.68 -19.83 39.42
N GLY A 247 49.28 -20.96 39.99
CA GLY A 247 47.89 -21.24 40.37
C GLY A 247 47.60 -20.95 41.83
N HIS A 248 46.32 -20.77 42.16
CA HIS A 248 45.64 -21.46 43.26
C HIS A 248 44.12 -21.22 43.18
N PRO A 249 43.31 -22.09 43.82
CA PRO A 249 41.90 -22.26 43.50
C PRO A 249 40.96 -21.53 44.45
N GLY A 250 39.72 -21.33 43.98
CA GLY A 250 38.54 -21.26 44.83
C GLY A 250 37.93 -19.87 45.03
N SER A 251 36.80 -19.62 44.38
CA SER A 251 35.59 -19.12 45.05
C SER A 251 34.39 -19.11 44.09
N ARG A 252 33.56 -20.13 44.26
CA ARG A 252 32.10 -20.15 44.18
C ARG A 252 31.46 -18.74 44.10
N GLN A 253 31.00 -18.33 42.92
CA GLN A 253 29.97 -17.31 42.78
C GLN A 253 28.69 -17.93 42.23
N LYS A 254 27.65 -17.82 43.04
CA LYS A 254 26.26 -18.23 42.76
C LYS A 254 25.76 -17.46 41.54
N THR A 255 25.39 -18.18 40.49
CA THR A 255 24.50 -17.68 39.46
C THR A 255 23.09 -17.61 40.05
N SER A 256 22.67 -16.41 40.42
CA SER A 256 21.25 -16.12 40.67
C SER A 256 20.53 -16.22 39.32
N ALA A 257 19.81 -17.33 39.15
CA ALA A 257 18.82 -17.51 38.09
C ALA A 257 17.75 -16.42 38.26
N SER A 258 17.89 -15.33 37.51
CA SER A 258 16.84 -14.35 37.30
C SER A 258 15.75 -15.05 36.50
N LYS A 259 14.74 -15.50 37.24
CA LYS A 259 13.48 -16.05 36.75
C LYS A 259 12.82 -14.93 35.95
N ARG A 260 13.03 -14.92 34.62
CA ARG A 260 12.22 -14.13 33.70
C ARG A 260 10.79 -14.64 33.87
N HIS A 261 10.02 -13.86 34.59
CA HIS A 261 8.57 -13.96 34.58
C HIS A 261 8.19 -13.50 33.17
N ASP A 262 7.93 -14.47 32.31
CA ASP A 262 7.10 -14.22 31.13
C ASP A 262 5.73 -13.87 31.69
N ASP A 263 5.54 -12.58 31.99
CA ASP A 263 4.21 -12.02 32.15
C ASP A 263 3.59 -12.08 30.75
N GLU A 264 2.95 -13.21 30.49
CA GLU A 264 1.88 -13.36 29.52
C GLU A 264 0.79 -12.37 29.94
N VAL A 265 1.01 -11.10 29.58
CA VAL A 265 -0.02 -10.06 29.65
C VAL A 265 -1.09 -10.53 28.69
N GLN A 266 -2.07 -11.21 29.28
CA GLN A 266 -3.34 -11.52 28.67
C GLN A 266 -3.96 -10.17 28.28
N TYR A 267 -3.65 -9.71 27.06
CA TYR A 267 -4.28 -8.56 26.44
C TYR A 267 -5.74 -8.94 26.23
N GLU A 268 -6.56 -8.77 27.28
CA GLU A 268 -8.00 -8.67 27.14
C GLU A 268 -8.30 -7.70 26.01
N GLY A 269 -9.15 -8.15 25.10
CA GLY A 269 -9.22 -7.65 23.75
C GLY A 269 -9.36 -6.14 23.68
N ILE A 270 -8.32 -5.49 23.14
CA ILE A 270 -8.56 -4.42 22.18
C ILE A 270 -9.25 -5.09 21.01
N ASN A 271 -10.57 -5.22 21.14
CA ASN A 271 -11.46 -5.49 20.04
C ASN A 271 -11.14 -4.40 19.03
N TYR A 272 -10.43 -4.78 17.95
CA TYR A 272 -10.50 -4.08 16.68
C TYR A 272 -11.92 -4.29 16.16
N ARG A 273 -12.89 -3.73 16.89
CA ARG A 273 -14.26 -3.58 16.47
C ARG A 273 -14.13 -2.69 15.24
N PRO A 274 -14.52 -3.13 14.03
CA PRO A 274 -14.67 -2.21 12.92
C PRO A 274 -15.50 -1.06 13.47
N LYS A 275 -14.94 0.17 13.49
CA LYS A 275 -15.63 1.37 13.94
C LYS A 275 -16.90 1.45 13.10
N MET A 276 -18.02 0.95 13.61
CA MET A 276 -19.34 1.38 13.18
C MET A 276 -19.35 2.87 13.45
N THR A 277 -19.16 3.65 12.38
CA THR A 277 -19.48 5.08 12.27
C THR A 277 -19.44 5.79 13.61
N SER A 278 -18.23 6.10 14.08
CA SER A 278 -18.11 7.04 15.21
C SER A 278 -18.74 8.35 14.77
N ALA A 279 -19.68 8.85 15.58
CA ALA A 279 -20.19 10.22 15.53
C ALA A 279 -19.04 11.21 15.30
N PRO A 280 -19.28 12.34 14.60
CA PRO A 280 -18.23 13.25 14.18
C PRO A 280 -17.38 13.67 15.38
N ARG A 281 -16.14 13.18 15.42
CA ARG A 281 -15.15 13.65 16.38
C ARG A 281 -14.98 15.14 16.14
N GLY A 282 -15.14 15.92 17.21
CA GLY A 282 -15.05 17.36 17.16
C GLY A 282 -13.77 17.81 16.46
N PRO A 283 -13.82 18.87 15.63
CA PRO A 283 -12.69 19.34 14.86
C PRO A 283 -11.47 19.54 15.76
N GLY A 284 -10.41 18.77 15.51
CA GLY A 284 -9.12 18.98 16.18
C GLY A 284 -8.63 20.41 15.92
N ILE A 285 -7.90 20.99 16.87
CA ILE A 285 -7.48 22.40 16.85
C ILE A 285 -6.73 22.77 15.56
N LEU A 286 -6.08 21.81 14.90
CA LEU A 286 -5.45 22.00 13.58
C LEU A 286 -6.44 22.18 12.42
N SER A 287 -7.61 21.51 12.46
CA SER A 287 -8.66 21.65 11.46
C SER A 287 -9.37 23.01 11.52
N HIS A 288 -9.38 23.67 12.69
CA HIS A 288 -9.86 25.05 12.83
C HIS A 288 -8.93 26.07 12.15
N LEU A 289 -7.61 25.83 12.17
CA LEU A 289 -6.63 26.71 11.51
C LEU A 289 -6.68 26.62 9.98
N ILE A 290 -6.80 25.39 9.44
CA ILE A 290 -6.86 25.18 7.98
C ILE A 290 -8.23 25.60 7.41
N ASN A 291 -9.33 25.30 8.12
CA ASN A 291 -10.66 25.78 7.72
C ASN A 291 -10.81 27.30 7.87
N GLY A 292 -10.12 27.92 8.83
CA GLY A 292 -10.12 29.37 9.01
C GLY A 292 -9.53 30.13 7.83
N LEU A 293 -8.40 29.66 7.28
CA LEU A 293 -7.77 30.27 6.11
C LEU A 293 -8.61 30.12 4.84
N GLY A 294 -9.20 28.94 4.64
CA GLY A 294 -10.14 28.71 3.53
C GLY A 294 -11.37 29.63 3.61
N ALA A 295 -11.98 29.74 4.80
CA ALA A 295 -13.13 30.60 5.02
C ALA A 295 -12.83 32.08 4.75
N LEU A 296 -11.65 32.57 5.15
CA LEU A 296 -11.23 33.95 4.88
C LEU A 296 -11.04 34.22 3.39
N PHE A 297 -10.51 33.26 2.63
CA PHE A 297 -10.40 33.38 1.18
C PHE A 297 -11.79 33.51 0.52
N PHE A 298 -12.72 32.61 0.86
CA PHE A 298 -14.09 32.65 0.30
C PHE A 298 -14.85 33.90 0.73
N LEU A 299 -14.68 34.36 1.97
CA LEU A 299 -15.30 35.60 2.46
C LEU A 299 -14.78 36.82 1.68
N THR A 300 -13.46 36.88 1.45
CA THR A 300 -12.85 37.97 0.67
C THR A 300 -13.36 37.97 -0.78
N LEU A 301 -13.49 36.79 -1.38
CA LEU A 301 -14.06 36.64 -2.72
C LEU A 301 -15.53 37.09 -2.78
N ALA A 302 -16.33 36.69 -1.80
CA ALA A 302 -17.74 37.06 -1.71
C ALA A 302 -17.93 38.57 -1.55
N ILE A 303 -17.12 39.22 -0.70
CA ILE A 303 -17.12 40.69 -0.54
C ILE A 303 -16.74 41.36 -1.86
N GLY A 304 -15.74 40.85 -2.59
CA GLY A 304 -15.36 41.37 -3.89
C GLY A 304 -16.49 41.30 -4.93
N ILE A 305 -17.23 40.19 -4.97
CA ILE A 305 -18.39 40.02 -5.86
C ILE A 305 -19.52 40.98 -5.47
N ALA A 306 -19.84 41.08 -4.17
CA ALA A 306 -20.88 41.98 -3.68
C ALA A 306 -20.55 43.45 -3.96
N TRP A 307 -19.30 43.87 -3.73
CA TRP A 307 -18.85 45.23 -4.02
C TRP A 307 -18.97 45.56 -5.51
N ARG A 308 -18.58 44.63 -6.39
CA ARG A 308 -18.76 44.81 -7.84
C ARG A 308 -20.23 44.99 -8.24
N GLY A 309 -21.16 44.34 -7.54
CA GLY A 309 -22.60 44.49 -7.78
C GLY A 309 -23.17 45.84 -7.34
N VAL A 310 -22.73 46.35 -6.18
CA VAL A 310 -23.28 47.61 -5.61
C VAL A 310 -22.62 48.86 -6.20
N GLN A 311 -21.29 48.83 -6.44
CA GLN A 311 -20.55 49.97 -6.97
C GLN A 311 -19.48 49.53 -7.99
N PRO A 312 -19.87 49.27 -9.25
CA PRO A 312 -18.95 48.76 -10.27
C PRO A 312 -17.84 49.77 -10.63
N GLN A 313 -18.11 51.08 -10.54
CA GLN A 313 -17.13 52.12 -10.90
C GLN A 313 -15.97 52.21 -9.90
N SER A 314 -16.26 52.21 -8.60
CA SER A 314 -15.22 52.25 -7.55
C SER A 314 -14.42 50.94 -7.51
N PHE A 315 -15.08 49.79 -7.70
CA PHE A 315 -14.42 48.50 -7.83
C PHE A 315 -13.43 48.49 -9.02
N ASN A 316 -13.85 48.94 -10.20
CA ASN A 316 -13.00 48.95 -11.39
C ASN A 316 -11.79 49.89 -11.23
N GLN A 317 -11.97 51.06 -10.62
CA GLN A 317 -10.87 51.98 -10.31
C GLN A 317 -9.85 51.33 -9.36
N PHE A 318 -10.34 50.72 -8.27
CA PHE A 318 -9.49 50.00 -7.34
C PHE A 318 -8.76 48.84 -8.01
N TRP A 319 -9.47 48.02 -8.79
CA TRP A 319 -8.91 46.84 -9.46
C TRP A 319 -7.78 47.23 -10.42
N GLN A 320 -8.02 48.25 -11.26
CA GLN A 320 -7.03 48.73 -12.23
C GLN A 320 -5.83 49.41 -11.57
N GLN A 321 -6.02 50.16 -10.48
CA GLN A 321 -4.93 50.90 -9.83
C GLN A 321 -4.12 50.05 -8.86
N LYS A 322 -4.74 49.10 -8.16
CA LYS A 322 -4.11 48.37 -7.05
C LYS A 322 -3.82 46.91 -7.36
N VAL A 323 -4.70 46.21 -8.08
CA VAL A 323 -4.56 44.76 -8.30
C VAL A 323 -3.81 44.48 -9.61
N VAL A 324 -4.24 45.09 -10.72
CA VAL A 324 -3.66 44.83 -12.05
C VAL A 324 -2.14 45.03 -12.11
N PRO A 325 -1.53 46.08 -11.52
CA PRO A 325 -0.07 46.28 -11.61
C PRO A 325 0.74 45.16 -10.97
N ILE A 326 0.22 44.55 -9.89
CA ILE A 326 0.90 43.52 -9.08
C ILE A 326 0.78 42.13 -9.71
N LEU A 327 -0.20 41.92 -10.61
CA LEU A 327 -0.39 40.63 -11.24
C LEU A 327 0.81 40.22 -12.13
N PRO A 328 1.21 38.94 -12.11
CA PRO A 328 2.20 38.39 -13.04
C PRO A 328 1.80 38.65 -14.49
N GLN A 329 2.78 38.89 -15.38
CA GLN A 329 2.51 39.21 -16.79
C GLN A 329 1.68 38.13 -17.50
N GLN A 330 1.87 36.86 -17.13
CA GLN A 330 1.10 35.72 -17.64
C GLN A 330 -0.39 35.78 -17.30
N VAL A 331 -0.78 36.49 -16.24
CA VAL A 331 -2.19 36.64 -15.84
C VAL A 331 -2.80 37.90 -16.43
N LYS A 332 -2.00 38.96 -16.60
CA LYS A 332 -2.43 40.24 -17.19
C LYS A 332 -3.07 40.08 -18.57
N GLN A 333 -2.63 39.11 -19.37
CA GLN A 333 -3.22 38.81 -20.68
C GLN A 333 -4.67 38.31 -20.63
N PHE A 334 -5.12 37.75 -19.50
CA PHE A 334 -6.49 37.24 -19.30
C PHE A 334 -7.43 38.25 -18.64
N VAL A 335 -6.92 39.41 -18.23
CA VAL A 335 -7.68 40.47 -17.51
C VAL A 335 -8.04 41.64 -18.44
N LYS A 336 -7.85 41.47 -19.76
CA LYS A 336 -8.30 42.43 -20.78
C LYS A 336 -9.79 42.33 -21.04
#